data_AF-A0A354WGS3-F1
#
_entry.id   AF-A0A354WGS3-F1
#
_cell.length_a   1.000
_cell.length_b   1.000
_cell.length_c   1.000
_cell.angle_alpha   90.00
_cell.angle_beta   90.00
_cell.angle_gamma   90.00
#
_symmetry.space_group_name_H-M   'P 1'
#
loop_
_entity.id
_entity.type
_entity.pdbx_description
1 polymer ?
#
loop_
_entity_poly.entity_id
_entity_poly.type
_entity_poly.pdbx_seq_one_letter_code
_entity_poly.pdbx_strand_id
1 'polypeptide(L)' 'KKPNYFILENVKQLVGHNQGKTLKAIIEVLEKLGYTVEYKVLNALDCGLPQKRERIFIVGYR' A
#
# COMPACT_ATOMS: atom_id res chain seq x y z
N LYS A 1 11.84 -17.04 -4.44
CA LYS A 1 12.62 -16.40 -3.34
C LYS A 1 11.65 -15.54 -2.52
N LYS A 2 11.70 -15.55 -1.18
CA LYS A 2 10.88 -14.67 -0.33
C LYS A 2 11.72 -13.43 0.04
N PRO A 3 11.39 -12.20 -0.43
CA PRO A 3 12.15 -11.00 -0.08
C PRO A 3 12.07 -10.69 1.43
N ASN A 4 13.03 -9.93 1.96
CA ASN A 4 12.95 -9.45 3.34
C ASN A 4 12.04 -8.21 3.46
N TYR A 5 11.96 -7.43 2.39
CA TYR A 5 11.18 -6.20 2.31
C TYR A 5 10.58 -6.06 0.90
N PHE A 6 9.39 -5.47 0.80
CA PHE A 6 8.81 -5.03 -0.47
C PHE A 6 7.94 -3.79 -0.30
N ILE A 7 7.72 -3.07 -1.41
CA ILE A 7 6.80 -1.94 -1.50
C ILE A 7 5.89 -2.16 -2.71
N LEU A 8 4.59 -1.95 -2.53
CA LEU A 8 3.60 -1.88 -3.60
C LEU A 8 3.03 -0.46 -3.66
N GLU A 9 2.87 0.09 -4.85
CA GLU A 9 2.25 1.39 -5.08
C GLU A 9 0.97 1.20 -5.89
N ASN A 10 -0.07 1.98 -5.55
CA ASN A 10 -1.27 2.07 -6.37
C ASN A 10 -1.99 3.43 -6.20
N VAL A 11 -3.02 3.69 -6.99
CA VAL A 11 -3.87 4.88 -6.88
C VAL A 11 -4.63 4.91 -5.56
N LYS A 12 -4.92 6.12 -5.04
CA LYS A 12 -5.61 6.31 -3.75
C LYS A 12 -6.97 5.59 -3.66
N GLN A 13 -7.63 5.41 -4.80
CA GLN A 13 -8.95 4.77 -4.89
C GLN A 13 -8.94 3.31 -4.44
N LEU A 14 -7.77 2.65 -4.38
CA LEU A 14 -7.67 1.28 -3.87
C LEU A 14 -8.20 1.18 -2.42
N VAL A 15 -8.04 2.22 -1.59
CA VAL A 15 -8.50 2.24 -0.20
C VAL A 15 -10.02 2.04 -0.11
N GLY A 16 -10.78 2.68 -1.00
CA GLY A 16 -12.24 2.58 -1.05
C GLY A 16 -12.77 1.51 -2.01
N HIS A 17 -11.90 0.88 -2.79
CA HIS A 17 -12.32 -0.03 -3.85
C HIS A 17 -13.08 -1.22 -3.28
N ASN A 18 -14.25 -1.52 -3.87
CA ASN A 18 -15.15 -2.58 -3.41
C ASN A 18 -15.44 -2.48 -1.89
N GLN A 19 -15.74 -1.27 -1.40
CA GLN A 19 -15.98 -1.00 0.03
C GLN A 19 -14.81 -1.42 0.93
N GLY A 20 -13.57 -1.27 0.45
CA GLY A 20 -12.34 -1.65 1.16
C GLY A 20 -12.01 -3.15 1.14
N LYS A 21 -12.88 -4.00 0.56
CA LYS A 21 -12.66 -5.46 0.52
C LYS A 21 -11.41 -5.85 -0.26
N THR A 22 -11.09 -5.10 -1.33
CA THR A 22 -9.91 -5.41 -2.15
C THR A 22 -8.62 -5.16 -1.38
N LEU A 23 -8.49 -4.00 -0.71
CA LEU A 23 -7.30 -3.71 0.10
C LEU A 23 -7.16 -4.71 1.26
N LYS A 24 -8.27 -5.03 1.94
CA LYS A 24 -8.30 -6.03 3.00
C LYS A 24 -7.81 -7.40 2.52
N ALA A 25 -8.30 -7.87 1.37
CA ALA A 25 -7.87 -9.15 0.80
C ALA A 25 -6.37 -9.16 0.45
N ILE A 26 -5.83 -8.06 -0.09
CA ILE A 26 -4.39 -7.92 -0.37
C ILE A 26 -3.58 -8.05 0.93
N ILE A 27 -3.95 -7.31 1.97
CA ILE A 27 -3.27 -7.35 3.27
C ILE A 27 -3.32 -8.76 3.86
N GLU A 28 -4.50 -9.38 3.91
CA GLU A 28 -4.67 -10.74 4.45
C GLU A 28 -3.81 -11.78 3.71
N VAL A 29 -3.69 -11.68 2.38
CA VAL A 29 -2.85 -12.58 1.60
C VAL A 29 -1.37 -12.37 1.93
N LEU A 30 -0.92 -11.13 2.03
CA LEU A 30 0.48 -10.81 2.36
C LEU A 30 0.84 -11.23 3.79
N GLU A 31 -0.05 -11.03 4.75
CA GLU A 31 0.11 -11.51 6.12
C GLU A 31 0.17 -13.05 6.19
N LYS A 32 -0.70 -13.75 5.45
CA LYS A 32 -0.66 -15.23 5.32
C LYS A 32 0.65 -15.74 4.72
N LEU A 33 1.34 -14.94 3.89
CA LEU A 33 2.64 -15.27 3.34
C LEU A 33 3.80 -15.09 4.34
N GLY A 34 3.51 -14.53 5.53
CA GLY A 34 4.45 -14.35 6.63
C GLY A 34 5.10 -12.97 6.68
N TYR A 35 4.40 -11.92 6.24
CA TYR A 35 4.88 -10.54 6.31
C TYR A 35 4.07 -9.73 7.31
N THR A 36 4.71 -8.83 8.04
CA THR A 36 4.05 -7.68 8.65
C THR A 36 3.81 -6.64 7.55
N VAL A 37 2.59 -6.13 7.45
CA VAL A 37 2.15 -5.26 6.35
C VAL A 37 1.57 -3.98 6.90
N GLU A 38 2.05 -2.84 6.40
CA GLU A 38 1.54 -1.51 6.71
C GLU A 38 1.22 -0.77 5.42
N TYR A 39 0.27 0.17 5.45
CA TYR A 39 -0.01 1.01 4.30
C TYR A 39 -0.30 2.45 4.69
N LYS A 40 0.01 3.38 3.78
CA LYS A 40 -0.29 4.80 3.94
C LYS A 40 -0.60 5.46 2.60
N VAL A 41 -1.53 6.40 2.60
CA VAL A 41 -1.74 7.30 1.46
C VAL A 41 -0.85 8.52 1.64
N LEU A 42 -0.02 8.81 0.65
CA LEU A 42 0.88 9.96 0.62
C LEU A 42 0.54 10.85 -0.57
N ASN A 43 0.66 12.17 -0.39
CA ASN A 43 0.52 13.15 -1.46
C ASN A 43 1.92 13.66 -1.86
N ALA A 44 2.19 13.74 -3.16
CA ALA A 44 3.46 14.25 -3.67
C ALA A 44 3.73 15.72 -3.26
N LEU A 45 2.67 16.51 -3.00
CA LEU A 45 2.79 17.87 -2.42
C LEU A 45 3.54 17.86 -1.08
N ASP A 46 3.28 16.87 -0.22
CA ASP A 46 3.91 16.75 1.10
C ASP A 46 5.38 16.33 1.00
N CYS A 47 5.82 15.92 -0.20
CA CYS A 47 7.19 15.54 -0.52
C CYS A 47 7.92 16.61 -1.36
N GLY A 48 7.39 17.84 -1.44
CA GLY A 48 8.03 18.96 -2.13
C GLY A 48 7.86 18.96 -3.65
N LEU A 49 7.03 18.08 -4.21
CA LEU A 49 6.70 18.09 -5.64
C LEU A 49 5.46 18.97 -5.86
N PRO A 50 5.46 19.93 -6.80
CA PRO A 50 4.31 20.78 -7.10
C PRO A 50 3.24 20.04 -7.91
N GLN A 51 2.82 18.87 -7.43
CA GLN A 51 1.85 18.01 -8.08
C GLN A 51 0.91 17.41 -7.04
N LYS A 52 -0.40 17.68 -7.18
CA LYS A 52 -1.43 17.00 -6.38
C LYS A 52 -1.61 15.57 -6.88
N ARG A 53 -0.83 14.65 -6.34
CA ARG A 53 -0.85 13.22 -6.69
C ARG A 53 -0.79 12.38 -5.44
N GLU A 54 -1.93 11.81 -5.10
CA GLU A 54 -2.07 10.89 -3.97
C GLU A 54 -1.92 9.44 -4.43
N ARG A 55 -1.15 8.67 -3.66
CA ARG A 55 -0.88 7.25 -3.89
C ARG A 55 -0.89 6.48 -2.58
N ILE A 56 -1.43 5.27 -2.62
CA ILE A 56 -1.28 4.32 -1.53
C ILE A 56 0.05 3.59 -1.71
N PHE A 57 0.83 3.52 -0.65
CA PHE A 57 2.03 2.70 -0.53
C PHE A 57 1.76 1.62 0.50
N ILE A 58 2.01 0.36 0.13
CA ILE A 58 1.89 -0.81 1.01
C ILE A 58 3.31 -1.35 1.19
N VAL A 59 3.78 -1.41 2.43
CA VAL A 59 5.11 -1.88 2.80
C VAL A 59 4.96 -3.21 3.52
N GLY A 60 5.71 -4.22 3.10
CA GLY A 60 5.76 -5.52 3.78
C GLY A 60 7.18 -5.89 4.18
N TYR A 61 7.34 -6.44 5.38
CA TYR A 61 8.63 -6.85 5.94
C TYR A 61 8.51 -8.09 6.83
N ARG A 62 9.62 -8.80 7.05
CA ARG A 62 9.71 -10.02 7.87
C ARG A 62 11.04 -10.12 8.61
#